data_AF-A0A226MI66-F1
#
_entry.id   AF-A0A226MI66-F1
#
_cell.length_a   1.000
_cell.length_b   1.000
_cell.length_c   1.000
_cell.angle_alpha   90.00
_cell.angle_beta   90.00
_cell.angle_gamma   90.00
#
_symmetry.space_group_name_H-M   'P 1'
#
loop_
_entity.id
_entity.type
_entity.pdbx_description
1 polymer ?
#
loop_
_entity_poly.entity_id
_entity_poly.type
_entity_poly.pdbx_seq_one_letter_code
_entity_poly.pdbx_strand_id
1 'polypeptide(L)'
;MRRGLRRDREDQDPERLPWAVESGAGDPEAWRSGERRRRQPQEPRALAAARAEEEAEEERMEREHFRRIINAFRYYGTNMHERVNRTERQFKSLPANQQSLLPQFLPHLDKIRKCIDHNQEILQTIVNDCVHMFENKEYGEDGGGKITPASTFDMDKLKSTLKQFVRDWSEEGKPERDSCYQPIISEIVKNFPKERWDFSKVNILVPGAGLGRLAWEIAMLGYACQGNEWSLFMLFSSNFVLNRCSEVNSCKLYPWIHQFSNNKRSADQIRPIYFPDVDPHSLPSGSNFSMTAGDFQEIYSECSPLLYHFENLANELSIELSYEDIKNVILQYGFHIEVEKESVLSTYTVNELSMMKYYYECVLFVVRKPE
;
A
#
# COMPACT_ATOMS: atom_id res chain seq x y z
N MET A 1 -19.70 26.65 -43.93
CA MET A 1 -20.74 27.31 -44.76
C MET A 1 -20.03 28.02 -45.92
N ARG A 2 -20.40 27.76 -47.20
CA ARG A 2 -19.74 28.27 -48.45
C ARG A 2 -18.28 27.77 -48.66
N ARG A 3 -17.98 27.04 -49.77
CA ARG A 3 -17.61 27.44 -51.16
C ARG A 3 -16.19 28.08 -51.25
N GLY A 4 -15.28 27.72 -52.16
CA GLY A 4 -15.26 26.69 -53.23
C GLY A 4 -14.83 27.24 -54.62
N LEU A 5 -14.56 26.34 -55.60
CA LEU A 5 -14.12 26.61 -57.01
C LEU A 5 -12.60 26.92 -57.17
N ARG A 6 -11.87 26.60 -58.26
CA ARG A 6 -12.10 25.76 -59.47
C ARG A 6 -10.77 25.47 -60.23
N ARG A 7 -10.71 24.36 -61.00
CA ARG A 7 -10.37 24.18 -62.46
C ARG A 7 -9.41 25.16 -63.18
N ASP A 8 -8.68 24.81 -64.25
CA ASP A 8 -8.53 23.57 -65.07
C ASP A 8 -7.25 23.73 -65.97
N ARG A 9 -6.50 22.64 -66.23
CA ARG A 9 -5.72 22.31 -67.48
C ARG A 9 -4.74 23.39 -68.06
N GLU A 10 -4.12 23.34 -69.25
CA GLU A 10 -4.04 22.41 -70.42
C GLU A 10 -2.76 22.77 -71.24
N ASP A 11 -1.97 21.94 -71.94
CA ASP A 11 -1.52 20.53 -71.85
C ASP A 11 -0.39 20.30 -72.92
N GLN A 12 0.65 19.47 -72.69
CA GLN A 12 1.49 18.88 -73.79
C GLN A 12 2.45 17.71 -73.42
N ASP A 13 2.19 16.55 -74.03
CA ASP A 13 2.99 15.32 -74.21
C ASP A 13 3.74 15.43 -75.60
N PRO A 14 4.38 14.41 -76.25
CA PRO A 14 4.60 12.99 -75.90
C PRO A 14 5.99 12.40 -76.22
N GLU A 15 6.23 11.13 -75.81
CA GLU A 15 6.45 9.97 -76.71
C GLU A 15 6.43 8.63 -75.91
N ARG A 16 5.39 7.80 -76.05
CA ARG A 16 5.30 6.53 -76.86
C ARG A 16 6.15 5.34 -76.36
N LEU A 17 5.73 4.07 -76.34
CA LEU A 17 4.50 3.26 -76.62
C LEU A 17 4.83 1.78 -76.19
N PRO A 18 3.94 0.74 -76.27
CA PRO A 18 2.46 0.64 -76.25
C PRO A 18 1.94 -0.38 -75.18
N TRP A 19 0.67 -0.80 -75.29
CA TRP A 19 -0.03 -1.82 -74.48
C TRP A 19 -1.02 -2.64 -75.37
N ALA A 20 -1.89 -3.46 -74.73
CA ALA A 20 -2.91 -4.40 -75.28
C ALA A 20 -2.39 -5.85 -75.51
N VAL A 21 -2.99 -6.96 -75.04
CA VAL A 21 -4.33 -7.35 -74.51
C VAL A 21 -5.36 -7.82 -75.55
N GLU A 22 -5.64 -9.13 -75.54
CA GLU A 22 -6.89 -9.88 -75.77
C GLU A 22 -6.52 -11.38 -76.00
N SER A 23 -7.39 -12.39 -75.90
CA SER A 23 -8.50 -12.68 -74.97
C SER A 23 -8.76 -14.21 -75.03
N GLY A 24 -9.24 -14.84 -73.94
CA GLY A 24 -9.52 -16.28 -73.96
C GLY A 24 -9.86 -16.87 -72.59
N ALA A 25 -10.95 -17.64 -72.50
CA ALA A 25 -11.39 -18.27 -71.27
C ALA A 25 -10.78 -19.67 -71.09
N GLY A 26 -10.36 -19.99 -69.87
CA GLY A 26 -9.87 -21.30 -69.46
C GLY A 26 -9.86 -21.40 -67.94
N ASP A 27 -10.53 -22.42 -67.41
CA ASP A 27 -10.73 -22.64 -65.97
C ASP A 27 -9.57 -23.44 -65.36
N PRO A 28 -9.04 -23.03 -64.19
CA PRO A 28 -8.18 -23.90 -63.38
C PRO A 28 -8.62 -23.97 -61.91
N GLU A 29 -9.51 -24.92 -61.58
CA GLU A 29 -9.42 -25.61 -60.30
C GLU A 29 -8.04 -26.32 -60.19
N ALA A 30 -7.04 -25.69 -59.56
CA ALA A 30 -6.00 -26.34 -58.75
C ALA A 30 -4.97 -25.35 -58.15
N TRP A 31 -4.16 -25.85 -57.21
CA TRP A 31 -2.87 -25.27 -56.77
C TRP A 31 -2.86 -23.94 -55.98
N ARG A 32 -3.68 -23.82 -54.93
CA ARG A 32 -3.31 -23.03 -53.72
C ARG A 32 -3.67 -23.72 -52.39
N SER A 33 -3.24 -24.96 -52.22
CA SER A 33 -3.08 -25.59 -50.90
C SER A 33 -1.65 -25.35 -50.40
N GLY A 34 -1.46 -24.83 -49.17
CA GLY A 34 -0.09 -24.66 -48.65
C GLY A 34 0.09 -23.90 -47.33
N GLU A 35 -0.60 -22.79 -47.10
CA GLU A 35 -0.35 -21.96 -45.91
C GLU A 35 -1.14 -22.42 -44.67
N ARG A 36 -0.53 -23.34 -43.92
CA ARG A 36 -0.97 -23.67 -42.57
C ARG A 36 -0.79 -22.47 -41.65
N ARG A 37 -1.86 -21.68 -41.42
CA ARG A 37 -1.99 -20.87 -40.20
C ARG A 37 -1.66 -21.78 -39.01
N ARG A 38 -0.56 -21.50 -38.30
CA ARG A 38 -0.26 -22.15 -37.01
C ARG A 38 -1.38 -21.75 -36.05
N ARG A 39 -2.34 -22.64 -35.83
CA ARG A 39 -3.24 -22.52 -34.68
C ARG A 39 -2.36 -22.55 -33.43
N GLN A 40 -2.51 -21.58 -32.54
CA GLN A 40 -2.12 -21.79 -31.15
C GLN A 40 -2.82 -23.06 -30.65
N PRO A 41 -2.21 -23.87 -29.77
CA PRO A 41 -2.92 -24.94 -29.09
C PRO A 41 -4.17 -24.35 -28.44
N GLN A 42 -5.36 -24.84 -28.81
CA GLN A 42 -6.54 -24.51 -28.03
C GLN A 42 -6.39 -25.19 -26.68
N GLU A 43 -6.40 -24.39 -25.63
CA GLU A 43 -6.36 -24.88 -24.26
C GLU A 43 -7.50 -25.90 -24.04
N PRO A 44 -7.23 -27.04 -23.37
CA PRO A 44 -8.27 -28.01 -23.10
C PRO A 44 -9.42 -27.35 -22.33
N ARG A 45 -10.67 -27.53 -22.78
CA ARG A 45 -11.85 -26.92 -22.12
C ARG A 45 -11.94 -27.20 -20.62
N ALA A 46 -11.40 -28.33 -20.15
CA ALA A 46 -11.32 -28.67 -18.74
C ALA A 46 -10.29 -27.81 -17.97
N LEU A 47 -9.15 -27.44 -18.58
CA LEU A 47 -8.15 -26.59 -17.96
C LEU A 47 -8.63 -25.13 -17.89
N ALA A 48 -9.20 -24.63 -18.98
CA ALA A 48 -9.83 -23.30 -19.01
C ALA A 48 -11.04 -23.18 -18.04
N ALA A 49 -11.77 -24.28 -17.82
CA ALA A 49 -12.86 -24.32 -16.83
C ALA A 49 -12.33 -24.35 -15.39
N ALA A 50 -11.31 -25.17 -15.09
CA ALA A 50 -10.69 -25.21 -13.76
C ALA A 50 -10.07 -23.85 -13.38
N ARG A 51 -9.37 -23.21 -14.33
CA ARG A 51 -8.82 -21.86 -14.14
C ARG A 51 -9.91 -20.82 -13.86
N ALA A 52 -11.05 -20.89 -14.56
CA ALA A 52 -12.16 -19.97 -14.30
C ALA A 52 -12.90 -20.25 -12.97
N GLU A 53 -12.79 -21.46 -12.43
CA GLU A 53 -13.28 -21.83 -11.09
C GLU A 53 -12.31 -21.32 -9.99
N GLU A 54 -11.00 -21.39 -10.25
CA GLU A 54 -9.92 -20.84 -9.42
C GLU A 54 -9.99 -19.30 -9.34
N GLU A 55 -10.03 -18.60 -10.48
CA GLU A 55 -10.16 -17.13 -10.55
C GLU A 55 -11.45 -16.63 -9.85
N ALA A 56 -12.56 -17.37 -9.95
CA ALA A 56 -13.82 -17.02 -9.29
C ALA A 56 -13.80 -17.24 -7.76
N GLU A 57 -13.05 -18.25 -7.28
CA GLU A 57 -12.84 -18.52 -5.86
C GLU A 57 -11.90 -17.48 -5.23
N GLU A 58 -10.85 -17.05 -5.95
CA GLU A 58 -9.98 -15.93 -5.55
C GLU A 58 -10.78 -14.64 -5.36
N GLU A 59 -11.61 -14.23 -6.34
CA GLU A 59 -12.49 -13.07 -6.17
C GLU A 59 -13.46 -13.23 -4.97
N ARG A 60 -13.92 -14.45 -4.67
CA ARG A 60 -14.80 -14.72 -3.52
C ARG A 60 -14.04 -14.51 -2.21
N MET A 61 -12.84 -15.09 -2.09
CA MET A 61 -11.98 -14.95 -0.92
C MET A 61 -11.55 -13.48 -0.69
N GLU A 62 -11.23 -12.74 -1.74
CA GLU A 62 -10.90 -11.31 -1.66
C GLU A 62 -12.10 -10.47 -1.19
N ARG A 63 -13.30 -10.72 -1.73
CA ARG A 63 -14.54 -10.05 -1.28
C ARG A 63 -14.85 -10.35 0.18
N GLU A 64 -14.61 -11.58 0.65
CA GLU A 64 -14.77 -11.96 2.06
C GLU A 64 -13.68 -11.35 2.96
N HIS A 65 -12.43 -11.27 2.49
CA HIS A 65 -11.34 -10.57 3.18
C HIS A 65 -11.65 -9.08 3.34
N PHE A 66 -12.06 -8.40 2.26
CA PHE A 66 -12.47 -7.00 2.26
C PHE A 66 -13.54 -6.73 3.32
N ARG A 67 -14.63 -7.52 3.32
CA ARG A 67 -15.71 -7.39 4.30
C ARG A 67 -15.25 -7.70 5.74
N ARG A 68 -14.32 -8.65 5.93
CA ARG A 68 -13.70 -8.92 7.24
C ARG A 68 -12.94 -7.69 7.77
N ILE A 69 -12.17 -7.01 6.92
CA ILE A 69 -11.40 -5.82 7.33
C ILE A 69 -12.33 -4.63 7.58
N ILE A 70 -13.33 -4.37 6.72
CA ILE A 70 -14.36 -3.35 6.97
C ILE A 70 -15.07 -3.59 8.32
N ASN A 71 -15.43 -4.84 8.64
CA ASN A 71 -16.00 -5.18 9.95
C ASN A 71 -15.00 -4.95 11.11
N ALA A 72 -13.71 -5.23 10.92
CA ALA A 72 -12.68 -4.96 11.94
C ALA A 72 -12.57 -3.46 12.28
N PHE A 73 -12.56 -2.58 11.27
CA PHE A 73 -12.59 -1.12 11.49
C PHE A 73 -13.85 -0.67 12.25
N ARG A 74 -15.02 -1.26 11.95
CA ARG A 74 -16.30 -0.98 12.65
C ARG A 74 -16.38 -1.58 14.06
N TYR A 75 -15.58 -2.61 14.39
CA TYR A 75 -15.60 -3.30 15.69
C TYR A 75 -14.63 -2.72 16.74
N TYR A 76 -13.72 -1.84 16.33
CA TYR A 76 -12.66 -1.27 17.18
C TYR A 76 -13.18 -0.72 18.51
N GLY A 77 -14.22 0.12 18.47
CA GLY A 77 -14.80 0.77 19.64
C GLY A 77 -15.34 -0.25 20.64
N THR A 78 -16.08 -1.26 20.16
CA THR A 78 -16.59 -2.37 20.97
C THR A 78 -15.47 -3.14 21.65
N ASN A 79 -14.44 -3.55 20.90
CA ASN A 79 -13.28 -4.28 21.44
C ASN A 79 -12.54 -3.48 22.53
N MET A 80 -12.34 -2.18 22.30
CA MET A 80 -11.59 -1.33 23.22
C MET A 80 -12.42 -0.93 24.45
N HIS A 81 -13.72 -0.70 24.31
CA HIS A 81 -14.63 -0.51 25.45
C HIS A 81 -14.70 -1.77 26.32
N GLU A 82 -14.72 -2.98 25.75
CA GLU A 82 -14.60 -4.22 26.54
C GLU A 82 -13.29 -4.30 27.32
N ARG A 83 -12.17 -3.89 26.71
CA ARG A 83 -10.86 -3.83 27.37
C ARG A 83 -10.87 -2.86 28.56
N VAL A 84 -11.55 -1.72 28.46
CA VAL A 84 -11.73 -0.77 29.57
C VAL A 84 -12.70 -1.31 30.62
N ASN A 85 -13.84 -1.89 30.22
CA ASN A 85 -14.82 -2.55 31.09
C ASN A 85 -14.21 -3.69 31.92
N ARG A 86 -13.14 -4.33 31.42
CA ARG A 86 -12.34 -5.32 32.16
C ARG A 86 -11.50 -4.66 33.25
N THR A 87 -10.75 -3.60 32.92
CA THR A 87 -9.97 -2.80 33.89
C THR A 87 -10.86 -2.23 35.00
N GLU A 88 -12.03 -1.68 34.64
CA GLU A 88 -12.94 -1.04 35.57
C GLU A 88 -13.51 -2.02 36.59
N ARG A 89 -13.93 -3.22 36.15
CA ARG A 89 -14.38 -4.30 37.04
C ARG A 89 -13.28 -4.77 37.97
N GLN A 90 -12.05 -4.91 37.48
CA GLN A 90 -10.90 -5.27 38.31
C GLN A 90 -10.63 -4.20 39.38
N PHE A 91 -10.59 -2.91 39.02
CA PHE A 91 -10.43 -1.82 39.99
C PHE A 91 -11.56 -1.78 41.04
N LYS A 92 -12.82 -1.92 40.61
CA LYS A 92 -13.98 -1.94 41.52
C LYS A 92 -14.02 -3.15 42.46
N SER A 93 -13.28 -4.22 42.15
CA SER A 93 -13.11 -5.38 43.05
C SER A 93 -12.01 -5.21 44.13
N LEU A 94 -11.21 -4.15 44.05
CA LEU A 94 -10.20 -3.85 45.09
C LEU A 94 -10.86 -3.39 46.39
N PRO A 95 -10.23 -3.64 47.57
CA PRO A 95 -10.67 -3.05 48.84
C PRO A 95 -10.86 -1.53 48.76
N ALA A 96 -11.91 -1.01 49.40
CA ALA A 96 -12.29 0.40 49.29
C ALA A 96 -11.17 1.38 49.71
N ASN A 97 -10.35 1.00 50.69
CA ASN A 97 -9.19 1.79 51.12
C ASN A 97 -8.08 1.85 50.06
N GLN A 98 -7.96 0.85 49.19
CA GLN A 98 -7.05 0.90 48.03
C GLN A 98 -7.63 1.75 46.90
N GLN A 99 -8.94 1.63 46.64
CA GLN A 99 -9.62 2.50 45.64
C GLN A 99 -9.50 3.99 46.02
N SER A 100 -9.59 4.34 47.31
CA SER A 100 -9.42 5.72 47.78
C SER A 100 -8.02 6.31 47.63
N LEU A 101 -6.98 5.49 47.40
CA LEU A 101 -5.63 5.98 47.07
C LEU A 101 -5.52 6.45 45.61
N LEU A 102 -6.46 6.04 44.75
CA LEU A 102 -6.46 6.30 43.31
C LEU A 102 -7.77 6.98 42.85
N PRO A 103 -8.18 8.11 43.44
CA PRO A 103 -9.49 8.73 43.18
C PRO A 103 -9.66 9.23 41.73
N GLN A 104 -8.56 9.40 40.99
CA GLN A 104 -8.56 9.81 39.58
C GLN A 104 -8.60 8.63 38.59
N PHE A 105 -8.60 7.37 39.07
CA PHE A 105 -8.52 6.19 38.19
C PHE A 105 -9.76 6.03 37.30
N LEU A 106 -10.97 6.06 37.89
CA LEU A 106 -12.22 5.96 37.12
C LEU A 106 -12.39 7.18 36.17
N PRO A 107 -12.19 8.44 36.60
CA PRO A 107 -12.15 9.60 35.68
C PRO A 107 -11.08 9.53 34.57
N HIS A 108 -10.02 8.72 34.73
CA HIS A 108 -9.04 8.46 33.67
C HIS A 108 -9.54 7.40 32.68
N LEU A 109 -10.23 6.36 33.15
CA LEU A 109 -10.91 5.41 32.25
C LEU A 109 -11.95 6.11 31.38
N ASP A 110 -12.70 7.07 31.93
CA ASP A 110 -13.69 7.85 31.15
C ASP A 110 -13.04 8.76 30.10
N LYS A 111 -11.79 9.18 30.29
CA LYS A 111 -11.00 9.87 29.24
C LYS A 111 -10.55 8.89 28.16
N ILE A 112 -10.09 7.69 28.55
CA ILE A 112 -9.75 6.62 27.60
C ILE A 112 -10.96 6.27 26.72
N ARG A 113 -12.17 6.19 27.29
CA ARG A 113 -13.42 5.98 26.53
C ARG A 113 -13.59 7.01 25.43
N LYS A 114 -13.53 8.31 25.76
CA LYS A 114 -13.63 9.41 24.77
C LYS A 114 -12.55 9.36 23.68
N CYS A 115 -11.36 8.86 24.00
CA CYS A 115 -10.30 8.63 23.01
C CYS A 115 -10.58 7.41 22.12
N ILE A 116 -11.23 6.36 22.64
CA ILE A 116 -11.72 5.21 21.85
C ILE A 116 -12.83 5.68 20.90
N ASP A 117 -13.77 6.48 21.40
CA ASP A 117 -14.89 7.01 20.61
C ASP A 117 -14.38 7.89 19.45
N HIS A 118 -13.50 8.86 19.75
CA HIS A 118 -12.84 9.70 18.72
C HIS A 118 -12.05 8.85 17.70
N ASN A 119 -11.32 7.83 18.14
CA ASN A 119 -10.62 6.93 17.22
C ASN A 119 -11.60 6.15 16.33
N GLN A 120 -12.74 5.70 16.87
CA GLN A 120 -13.77 5.00 16.10
C GLN A 120 -14.42 5.91 15.05
N GLU A 121 -14.61 7.21 15.34
CA GLU A 121 -15.08 8.20 14.38
C GLU A 121 -14.13 8.29 13.17
N ILE A 122 -12.82 8.47 13.39
CA ILE A 122 -11.81 8.48 12.31
C ILE A 122 -11.80 7.17 11.52
N LEU A 123 -11.83 6.02 12.20
CA LEU A 123 -11.87 4.71 11.54
C LEU A 123 -13.15 4.49 10.73
N GLN A 124 -14.27 5.07 11.15
CA GLN A 124 -15.53 5.02 10.40
C GLN A 124 -15.49 5.95 9.17
N THR A 125 -14.86 7.13 9.26
CA THR A 125 -14.62 8.00 8.10
C THR A 125 -13.77 7.28 7.05
N ILE A 126 -12.65 6.67 7.47
CA ILE A 126 -11.80 5.84 6.59
C ILE A 126 -12.66 4.79 5.87
N VAL A 127 -13.45 3.99 6.61
CA VAL A 127 -14.33 2.96 6.03
C VAL A 127 -15.35 3.53 5.04
N ASN A 128 -15.93 4.70 5.32
CA ASN A 128 -16.91 5.31 4.42
C ASN A 128 -16.27 5.73 3.09
N ASP A 129 -15.04 6.24 3.12
CA ASP A 129 -14.27 6.60 1.92
C ASP A 129 -13.78 5.37 1.13
N CYS A 130 -13.76 4.17 1.72
CA CYS A 130 -13.33 2.94 1.05
C CYS A 130 -14.35 2.38 0.05
N VAL A 131 -15.63 2.73 0.17
CA VAL A 131 -16.74 2.11 -0.58
C VAL A 131 -16.63 2.29 -2.10
N HIS A 132 -15.89 3.31 -2.56
CA HIS A 132 -15.66 3.61 -3.98
C HIS A 132 -14.17 3.67 -4.35
N MET A 133 -13.29 3.02 -3.57
CA MET A 133 -11.82 3.13 -3.76
C MET A 133 -11.28 2.33 -4.95
N PHE A 134 -11.89 1.19 -5.27
CA PHE A 134 -11.36 0.24 -6.23
C PHE A 134 -12.15 0.33 -7.55
N GLU A 135 -11.58 1.05 -8.53
CA GLU A 135 -12.24 1.41 -9.80
C GLU A 135 -12.85 0.22 -10.58
N ASN A 136 -12.35 -0.99 -10.35
CA ASN A 136 -12.74 -2.21 -11.07
C ASN A 136 -13.49 -3.26 -10.22
N LYS A 137 -13.81 -3.00 -8.94
CA LYS A 137 -14.41 -4.02 -8.04
C LYS A 137 -15.56 -3.47 -7.19
N GLU A 138 -16.79 -3.82 -7.57
CA GLU A 138 -17.98 -3.66 -6.72
C GLU A 138 -17.97 -4.70 -5.58
N TYR A 139 -17.43 -4.33 -4.43
CA TYR A 139 -17.45 -5.16 -3.20
C TYR A 139 -18.84 -5.31 -2.56
N GLY A 140 -19.88 -4.70 -3.17
CA GLY A 140 -21.27 -4.70 -2.73
C GLY A 140 -21.59 -3.67 -1.65
N GLU A 141 -22.85 -3.25 -1.59
CA GLU A 141 -23.34 -2.37 -0.51
C GLU A 141 -23.38 -3.10 0.83
N ASP A 142 -22.31 -3.03 1.63
CA ASP A 142 -22.34 -3.44 3.05
C ASP A 142 -22.99 -2.34 3.92
N GLY A 143 -24.16 -1.85 3.46
CA GLY A 143 -24.92 -0.71 3.94
C GLY A 143 -25.71 -0.98 5.22
N GLY A 144 -25.04 -1.46 6.26
CA GLY A 144 -25.65 -1.79 7.55
C GLY A 144 -25.60 -3.27 7.93
N GLY A 145 -24.61 -4.01 7.43
CA GLY A 145 -24.29 -5.34 7.93
C GLY A 145 -24.08 -5.34 9.45
N LYS A 146 -24.64 -6.32 10.16
CA LYS A 146 -24.48 -6.43 11.63
C LYS A 146 -22.99 -6.57 11.95
N ILE A 147 -22.46 -5.63 12.75
CA ILE A 147 -21.07 -5.70 13.24
C ILE A 147 -20.89 -6.99 14.04
N THR A 148 -19.96 -7.84 13.62
CA THR A 148 -19.61 -9.10 14.29
C THR A 148 -18.27 -8.97 15.03
N PRO A 149 -17.99 -9.82 16.04
CA PRO A 149 -16.69 -9.83 16.70
C PRO A 149 -15.55 -10.13 15.72
N ALA A 150 -14.68 -9.15 15.48
CA ALA A 150 -13.46 -9.33 14.70
C ALA A 150 -12.40 -10.11 15.50
N SER A 151 -11.44 -10.74 14.80
CA SER A 151 -10.39 -11.53 15.46
C SER A 151 -9.42 -10.63 16.25
N THR A 152 -8.77 -11.21 17.27
CA THR A 152 -7.70 -10.51 18.01
C THR A 152 -6.58 -10.04 17.08
N PHE A 153 -6.24 -10.84 16.07
CA PHE A 153 -5.23 -10.51 15.06
C PHE A 153 -5.62 -9.29 14.22
N ASP A 154 -6.85 -9.23 13.71
CA ASP A 154 -7.36 -8.07 12.97
C ASP A 154 -7.38 -6.81 13.88
N MET A 155 -7.69 -6.95 15.17
CA MET A 155 -7.65 -5.85 16.15
C MET A 155 -6.21 -5.38 16.45
N ASP A 156 -5.21 -6.27 16.47
CA ASP A 156 -3.81 -5.93 16.71
C ASP A 156 -3.13 -5.34 15.46
N LYS A 157 -3.52 -5.78 14.25
CA LYS A 157 -3.21 -5.07 12.99
C LYS A 157 -3.78 -3.66 13.04
N LEU A 158 -5.05 -3.48 13.39
CA LEU A 158 -5.70 -2.16 13.44
C LEU A 158 -5.06 -1.21 14.48
N LYS A 159 -4.67 -1.71 15.66
CA LYS A 159 -3.89 -0.94 16.65
C LYS A 159 -2.52 -0.52 16.11
N SER A 160 -1.90 -1.33 15.25
CA SER A 160 -0.62 -1.02 14.60
C SER A 160 -0.78 0.02 13.50
N THR A 161 -1.83 -0.10 12.67
CA THR A 161 -2.22 0.92 11.68
C THR A 161 -2.45 2.28 12.33
N LEU A 162 -3.14 2.36 13.47
CA LEU A 162 -3.30 3.60 14.23
C LEU A 162 -1.96 4.25 14.63
N LYS A 163 -0.90 3.46 14.88
CA LYS A 163 0.45 4.01 15.13
C LYS A 163 1.20 4.37 13.84
N GLN A 164 0.93 3.72 12.72
CA GLN A 164 1.54 4.09 11.44
C GLN A 164 1.20 5.53 11.02
N PHE A 165 0.02 6.04 11.40
CA PHE A 165 -0.31 7.48 11.25
C PHE A 165 0.70 8.40 11.97
N VAL A 166 1.27 7.96 13.09
CA VAL A 166 2.33 8.71 13.79
C VAL A 166 3.59 8.75 12.92
N ARG A 167 4.07 7.57 12.52
CA ARG A 167 5.30 7.39 11.75
C ARG A 167 5.25 8.14 10.41
N ASP A 168 4.21 7.91 9.63
CA ASP A 168 4.16 8.35 8.23
C ASP A 168 3.56 9.75 8.05
N TRP A 169 2.67 10.21 8.95
CA TRP A 169 1.88 11.43 8.73
C TRP A 169 1.74 12.35 9.94
N SER A 170 2.54 12.18 11.00
CA SER A 170 2.55 13.11 12.14
C SER A 170 3.94 13.67 12.39
N GLU A 171 4.02 14.88 12.95
CA GLU A 171 5.29 15.49 13.35
C GLU A 171 5.97 14.70 14.50
N GLU A 172 5.20 14.01 15.36
CA GLU A 172 5.77 13.07 16.35
C GLU A 172 6.60 11.94 15.70
N GLY A 173 6.30 11.56 14.45
CA GLY A 173 7.06 10.55 13.70
C GLY A 173 8.26 11.10 12.92
N LYS A 174 8.48 12.42 12.86
CA LYS A 174 9.54 13.00 12.02
C LYS A 174 10.94 12.43 12.31
N PRO A 175 11.39 12.26 13.58
CA PRO A 175 12.70 11.68 13.85
C PRO A 175 12.87 10.25 13.31
N GLU A 176 11.79 9.47 13.27
CA GLU A 176 11.77 8.10 12.76
C GLU A 176 11.71 8.04 11.22
N ARG A 177 11.10 9.05 10.57
CA ARG A 177 11.23 9.28 9.13
C ARG A 177 12.64 9.74 8.76
N ASP A 178 13.26 10.58 9.59
CA ASP A 178 14.61 11.08 9.34
C ASP A 178 15.68 9.97 9.50
N SER A 179 15.48 8.98 10.38
CA SER A 179 16.37 7.82 10.48
C SER A 179 16.12 6.74 9.42
N CYS A 180 14.88 6.54 8.96
CA CYS A 180 14.57 5.51 7.94
C CYS A 180 14.58 6.00 6.48
N TYR A 181 13.91 7.11 6.19
CA TYR A 181 13.59 7.53 4.82
C TYR A 181 14.69 8.41 4.21
N GLN A 182 15.28 9.31 4.98
CA GLN A 182 16.34 10.19 4.47
C GLN A 182 17.58 9.44 3.95
N PRO A 183 18.06 8.33 4.55
CA PRO A 183 19.14 7.54 3.96
C PRO A 183 18.79 6.93 2.60
N ILE A 184 17.55 6.43 2.42
CA ILE A 184 17.07 5.87 1.15
C ILE A 184 16.97 6.98 0.09
N ILE A 185 16.32 8.10 0.43
CA ILE A 185 16.17 9.26 -0.44
C ILE A 185 17.54 9.84 -0.85
N SER A 186 18.51 9.89 0.07
CA SER A 186 19.88 10.35 -0.20
C SER A 186 20.59 9.48 -1.24
N GLU A 187 20.45 8.16 -1.13
CA GLU A 187 21.05 7.22 -2.09
C GLU A 187 20.31 7.24 -3.45
N ILE A 188 18.99 7.50 -3.49
CA ILE A 188 18.23 7.76 -4.73
C ILE A 188 18.78 9.01 -5.43
N VAL A 189 18.86 10.16 -4.75
CA VAL A 189 19.32 11.43 -5.35
C VAL A 189 20.78 11.35 -5.80
N LYS A 190 21.62 10.61 -5.08
CA LYS A 190 23.03 10.32 -5.44
C LYS A 190 23.15 9.47 -6.71
N ASN A 191 22.25 8.51 -6.92
CA ASN A 191 22.24 7.63 -8.10
C ASN A 191 21.59 8.29 -9.33
N PHE A 192 20.53 9.07 -9.09
CA PHE A 192 19.72 9.72 -10.12
C PHE A 192 19.77 11.25 -10.00
N PRO A 193 20.94 11.90 -10.10
CA PRO A 193 21.06 13.35 -9.98
C PRO A 193 20.51 14.09 -11.21
N LYS A 194 19.92 15.27 -10.98
CA LYS A 194 19.25 16.11 -11.99
C LYS A 194 20.16 16.55 -13.14
N GLU A 195 21.47 16.57 -12.93
CA GLU A 195 22.49 16.90 -13.93
C GLU A 195 22.66 15.79 -14.99
N ARG A 196 22.09 14.60 -14.75
CA ARG A 196 22.19 13.42 -15.64
C ARG A 196 20.85 12.81 -16.01
N TRP A 197 19.84 12.92 -15.14
CA TRP A 197 18.56 12.23 -15.28
C TRP A 197 17.38 13.20 -15.32
N ASP A 198 16.49 12.96 -16.28
CA ASP A 198 15.13 13.47 -16.26
C ASP A 198 14.31 12.64 -15.26
N PHE A 199 13.98 13.25 -14.12
CA PHE A 199 13.32 12.55 -13.00
C PHE A 199 11.99 11.90 -13.40
N SER A 200 11.25 12.49 -14.35
CA SER A 200 9.98 11.96 -14.85
C SER A 200 10.13 10.62 -15.61
N LYS A 201 11.36 10.23 -15.96
CA LYS A 201 11.71 8.96 -16.62
C LYS A 201 12.40 7.97 -15.69
N VAL A 202 12.69 8.35 -14.45
CA VAL A 202 13.26 7.45 -13.42
C VAL A 202 12.10 6.86 -12.63
N ASN A 203 11.73 5.63 -12.99
CA ASN A 203 10.66 4.89 -12.34
C ASN A 203 11.16 4.25 -11.05
N ILE A 204 10.52 4.54 -9.91
CA ILE A 204 10.88 4.04 -8.59
C ILE A 204 9.67 3.32 -7.98
N LEU A 205 9.84 2.02 -7.70
CA LEU A 205 8.83 1.20 -7.02
C LEU A 205 9.20 1.08 -5.54
N VAL A 206 8.20 1.23 -4.66
CA VAL A 206 8.32 1.06 -3.21
C VAL A 206 7.35 -0.05 -2.76
N PRO A 207 7.79 -1.31 -2.68
CA PRO A 207 7.00 -2.41 -2.14
C PRO A 207 6.78 -2.25 -0.63
N GLY A 208 5.64 -2.69 -0.11
CA GLY A 208 5.29 -2.57 1.32
C GLY A 208 5.20 -1.11 1.79
N ALA A 209 4.60 -0.25 0.96
CA ALA A 209 4.61 1.22 1.13
C ALA A 209 3.89 1.74 2.38
N GLY A 210 3.12 0.92 3.11
CA GLY A 210 2.45 1.33 4.35
C GLY A 210 1.43 2.43 4.10
N LEU A 211 1.60 3.60 4.75
CA LEU A 211 0.73 4.76 4.50
C LEU A 211 1.23 5.65 3.36
N GLY A 212 2.19 5.19 2.56
CA GLY A 212 2.62 5.81 1.30
C GLY A 212 3.66 6.93 1.45
N ARG A 213 4.03 7.35 2.67
CA ARG A 213 4.86 8.54 2.90
C ARG A 213 6.21 8.51 2.18
N LEU A 214 6.94 7.39 2.20
CA LEU A 214 8.23 7.29 1.51
C LEU A 214 8.07 7.48 -0.01
N ALA A 215 7.08 6.85 -0.62
CA ALA A 215 6.79 6.99 -2.06
C ALA A 215 6.32 8.42 -2.41
N TRP A 216 5.57 9.06 -1.52
CA TRP A 216 5.17 10.46 -1.64
C TRP A 216 6.37 11.42 -1.56
N GLU A 217 7.28 11.27 -0.59
CA GLU A 217 8.51 12.08 -0.48
C GLU A 217 9.39 11.92 -1.73
N ILE A 218 9.45 10.72 -2.32
CA ILE A 218 10.17 10.47 -3.58
C ILE A 218 9.48 11.17 -4.77
N ALA A 219 8.14 11.16 -4.84
CA ALA A 219 7.39 11.88 -5.88
C ALA A 219 7.41 13.41 -5.72
N MET A 220 7.56 13.93 -4.48
CA MET A 220 7.78 15.35 -4.18
C MET A 220 9.10 15.88 -4.74
N LEU A 221 10.11 15.01 -4.86
CA LEU A 221 11.37 15.35 -5.55
C LEU A 221 11.23 15.39 -7.08
N GLY A 222 10.11 14.90 -7.63
CA GLY A 222 9.80 14.89 -9.07
C GLY A 222 10.09 13.56 -9.79
N TYR A 223 10.49 12.52 -9.05
CA TYR A 223 10.65 11.16 -9.62
C TYR A 223 9.28 10.53 -9.93
N ALA A 224 9.24 9.61 -10.90
CA ALA A 224 8.04 8.80 -11.14
C ALA A 224 7.97 7.67 -10.12
N CYS A 225 7.15 7.82 -9.07
CA CYS A 225 7.10 6.88 -7.95
C CYS A 225 5.77 6.12 -7.87
N GLN A 226 5.87 4.82 -7.65
CA GLN A 226 4.74 3.94 -7.36
C GLN A 226 4.98 3.26 -6.01
N GLY A 227 4.05 3.40 -5.07
CA GLY A 227 3.98 2.54 -3.91
C GLY A 227 3.18 1.28 -4.22
N ASN A 228 3.54 0.15 -3.63
CA ASN A 228 2.73 -1.06 -3.62
C ASN A 228 2.44 -1.48 -2.17
N GLU A 229 1.21 -1.92 -1.90
CA GLU A 229 0.80 -2.39 -0.59
C GLU A 229 -0.29 -3.47 -0.73
N TRP A 230 -0.21 -4.50 0.10
CA TRP A 230 -1.13 -5.65 0.09
C TRP A 230 -2.20 -5.53 1.18
N SER A 231 -1.85 -4.96 2.34
CA SER A 231 -2.73 -4.95 3.50
C SER A 231 -3.85 -3.92 3.33
N LEU A 232 -5.10 -4.38 3.26
CA LEU A 232 -6.28 -3.52 3.21
C LEU A 232 -6.32 -2.50 4.37
N PHE A 233 -5.80 -2.85 5.56
CA PHE A 233 -5.67 -1.89 6.67
C PHE A 233 -4.83 -0.65 6.30
N MET A 234 -3.75 -0.86 5.55
CA MET A 234 -2.83 0.19 5.11
C MET A 234 -3.39 0.89 3.87
N LEU A 235 -3.94 0.16 2.89
CA LEU A 235 -4.59 0.73 1.70
C LEU A 235 -5.77 1.64 2.04
N PHE A 236 -6.65 1.22 2.96
CA PHE A 236 -7.78 2.01 3.44
C PHE A 236 -7.30 3.33 4.06
N SER A 237 -6.26 3.23 4.90
CA SER A 237 -5.70 4.36 5.63
C SER A 237 -4.86 5.30 4.74
N SER A 238 -4.12 4.77 3.77
CA SER A 238 -3.28 5.55 2.85
C SER A 238 -4.13 6.32 1.86
N ASN A 239 -5.16 5.70 1.27
CA ASN A 239 -6.14 6.40 0.43
C ASN A 239 -6.83 7.54 1.20
N PHE A 240 -7.22 7.32 2.46
CA PHE A 240 -7.81 8.38 3.28
C PHE A 240 -6.85 9.57 3.45
N VAL A 241 -5.59 9.35 3.83
CA VAL A 241 -4.65 10.48 3.94
C VAL A 241 -4.39 11.13 2.58
N LEU A 242 -3.98 10.34 1.58
CA LEU A 242 -3.51 10.84 0.28
C LEU A 242 -4.59 11.52 -0.56
N ASN A 243 -5.87 11.11 -0.43
CA ASN A 243 -6.96 11.56 -1.31
C ASN A 243 -8.12 12.28 -0.58
N ARG A 244 -8.04 12.47 0.76
CA ARG A 244 -9.07 13.20 1.56
C ARG A 244 -8.50 14.21 2.53
N CYS A 245 -7.35 13.98 3.14
CA CYS A 245 -6.72 14.98 4.02
C CYS A 245 -6.02 16.06 3.18
N SER A 246 -6.61 17.25 3.06
CA SER A 246 -6.04 18.40 2.34
C SER A 246 -5.73 19.62 3.23
N GLU A 247 -5.93 19.49 4.55
CA GLU A 247 -5.57 20.51 5.54
C GLU A 247 -4.61 19.92 6.58
N VAL A 248 -3.47 20.58 6.78
CA VAL A 248 -2.40 20.18 7.70
C VAL A 248 -2.90 20.13 9.15
N ASN A 249 -2.66 19.02 9.83
CA ASN A 249 -3.09 18.73 11.21
C ASN A 249 -4.61 18.80 11.46
N SER A 250 -5.44 18.75 10.40
CA SER A 250 -6.91 18.73 10.50
C SER A 250 -7.45 17.49 11.20
N CYS A 251 -6.78 16.34 11.05
CA CYS A 251 -7.15 15.09 11.69
C CYS A 251 -6.32 14.85 12.96
N LYS A 252 -6.91 14.09 13.89
CA LYS A 252 -6.36 13.82 15.23
C LYS A 252 -6.67 12.38 15.61
N LEU A 253 -5.73 11.69 16.25
CA LEU A 253 -5.89 10.31 16.73
C LEU A 253 -5.26 10.13 18.12
N TYR A 254 -5.64 9.06 18.82
CA TYR A 254 -5.11 8.66 20.11
C TYR A 254 -4.46 7.26 20.03
N PRO A 255 -3.28 7.11 19.40
CA PRO A 255 -2.68 5.81 19.09
C PRO A 255 -2.13 5.07 20.31
N TRP A 256 -2.00 5.73 21.45
CA TRP A 256 -1.34 5.18 22.65
C TRP A 256 -2.29 4.54 23.67
N ILE A 257 -3.61 4.68 23.50
CA ILE A 257 -4.59 4.33 24.54
C ILE A 257 -4.66 2.84 24.89
N HIS A 258 -4.26 1.96 23.96
CA HIS A 258 -4.17 0.53 24.19
C HIS A 258 -2.96 0.11 25.05
N GLN A 259 -1.95 0.98 25.21
CA GLN A 259 -0.81 0.76 26.09
C GLN A 259 -1.17 1.12 27.54
N PHE A 260 -1.49 0.10 28.36
CA PHE A 260 -1.75 0.28 29.80
C PHE A 260 -0.49 0.17 30.68
N SER A 261 0.61 -0.37 30.15
CA SER A 261 1.89 -0.56 30.87
C SER A 261 2.92 0.49 30.46
N ASN A 262 3.97 0.68 31.27
CA ASN A 262 5.14 1.51 30.93
C ASN A 262 4.84 3.00 30.64
N ASN A 263 3.73 3.53 31.17
CA ASN A 263 3.39 4.96 31.09
C ASN A 263 3.98 5.71 32.30
N LYS A 264 4.72 6.81 32.06
CA LYS A 264 5.34 7.61 33.15
C LYS A 264 4.29 8.47 33.87
N ARG A 265 3.28 8.93 33.15
CA ARG A 265 2.10 9.65 33.64
C ARG A 265 0.85 9.10 32.96
N SER A 266 -0.30 9.12 33.63
CA SER A 266 -1.57 8.70 33.03
C SER A 266 -1.94 9.52 31.78
N ALA A 267 -1.54 10.80 31.73
CA ALA A 267 -1.74 11.67 30.58
C ALA A 267 -1.04 11.17 29.30
N ASP A 268 0.11 10.51 29.42
CA ASP A 268 0.94 10.07 28.28
C ASP A 268 0.20 9.05 27.39
N GLN A 269 -0.68 8.24 28.01
CA GLN A 269 -1.53 7.25 27.36
C GLN A 269 -2.65 7.87 26.51
N ILE A 270 -3.17 9.04 26.91
CA ILE A 270 -4.32 9.71 26.30
C ILE A 270 -3.92 10.98 25.52
N ARG A 271 -2.63 11.19 25.24
CA ARG A 271 -2.19 12.30 24.40
C ARG A 271 -2.68 12.09 22.94
N PRO A 272 -3.17 13.14 22.27
CA PRO A 272 -3.44 13.09 20.84
C PRO A 272 -2.13 13.17 20.04
N ILE A 273 -2.18 12.64 18.81
CA ILE A 273 -1.32 13.05 17.70
C ILE A 273 -2.20 13.77 16.66
N TYR A 274 -1.59 14.60 15.82
CA TYR A 274 -2.26 15.29 14.71
C TYR A 274 -1.63 14.88 13.37
N PHE A 275 -2.43 14.88 12.31
CA PHE A 275 -2.02 14.49 10.96
C PHE A 275 -2.95 15.12 9.90
N PRO A 276 -2.52 15.22 8.62
CA PRO A 276 -1.16 15.02 8.14
C PRO A 276 -0.25 16.21 8.54
N ASP A 277 1.05 15.98 8.73
CA ASP A 277 2.05 17.02 9.05
C ASP A 277 2.36 17.96 7.87
N VAL A 278 2.06 17.50 6.66
CA VAL A 278 2.21 18.19 5.38
C VAL A 278 0.92 18.00 4.57
N ASP A 279 0.63 18.86 3.58
CA ASP A 279 -0.49 18.62 2.67
C ASP A 279 -0.09 17.56 1.62
N PRO A 280 -0.73 16.37 1.57
CA PRO A 280 -0.46 15.35 0.56
C PRO A 280 -0.70 15.84 -0.89
N HIS A 281 -1.55 16.85 -1.08
CA HIS A 281 -1.88 17.41 -2.39
C HIS A 281 -0.87 18.48 -2.85
N SER A 282 0.15 18.79 -2.03
CA SER A 282 1.22 19.76 -2.37
C SER A 282 2.26 19.24 -3.38
N LEU A 283 2.00 18.09 -4.02
CA LEU A 283 2.80 17.51 -5.09
C LEU A 283 3.00 18.50 -6.26
N PRO A 284 4.23 18.71 -6.75
CA PRO A 284 4.51 19.57 -7.90
C PRO A 284 3.67 19.22 -9.14
N SER A 285 3.29 20.24 -9.90
CA SER A 285 2.55 20.06 -11.15
C SER A 285 3.37 19.24 -12.15
N GLY A 286 2.93 18.01 -12.44
CA GLY A 286 3.63 17.05 -13.29
C GLY A 286 4.36 15.94 -12.54
N SER A 287 4.37 15.92 -11.20
CA SER A 287 4.78 14.74 -10.43
C SER A 287 3.91 13.53 -10.78
N ASN A 288 4.54 12.37 -10.91
CA ASN A 288 3.88 11.10 -11.17
C ASN A 288 3.95 10.25 -9.89
N PHE A 289 2.84 10.19 -9.16
CA PHE A 289 2.68 9.43 -7.93
C PHE A 289 1.49 8.47 -8.06
N SER A 290 1.66 7.22 -7.61
CA SER A 290 0.59 6.21 -7.62
C SER A 290 0.75 5.20 -6.48
N MET A 291 -0.34 4.51 -6.15
CA MET A 291 -0.39 3.41 -5.18
C MET A 291 -1.10 2.21 -5.82
N THR A 292 -0.47 1.03 -5.80
CA THR A 292 -1.02 -0.21 -6.37
C THR A 292 -1.35 -1.21 -5.26
N ALA A 293 -2.59 -1.71 -5.25
CA ALA A 293 -3.08 -2.67 -4.27
C ALA A 293 -2.86 -4.14 -4.74
N GLY A 294 -2.34 -4.98 -3.85
CA GLY A 294 -2.16 -6.43 -4.06
C GLY A 294 -0.73 -6.89 -3.79
N ASP A 295 -0.44 -8.17 -4.04
CA ASP A 295 0.87 -8.74 -3.70
C ASP A 295 1.99 -8.24 -4.61
N PHE A 296 3.16 -7.97 -4.03
CA PHE A 296 4.32 -7.50 -4.76
C PHE A 296 4.81 -8.50 -5.82
N GLN A 297 4.85 -9.79 -5.51
CA GLN A 297 5.35 -10.78 -6.45
C GLN A 297 4.36 -11.00 -7.59
N GLU A 298 3.07 -11.14 -7.29
CA GLU A 298 2.01 -11.36 -8.28
C GLU A 298 1.88 -10.19 -9.29
N ILE A 299 2.03 -8.94 -8.82
CA ILE A 299 1.87 -7.76 -9.69
C ILE A 299 3.12 -7.51 -10.56
N TYR A 300 4.33 -7.74 -10.04
CA TYR A 300 5.58 -7.30 -10.70
C TYR A 300 6.48 -8.45 -11.19
N SER A 301 6.05 -9.71 -11.12
CA SER A 301 6.82 -10.88 -11.59
C SER A 301 6.07 -11.65 -12.68
N GLU A 302 6.73 -11.90 -13.82
CA GLU A 302 6.13 -12.72 -14.90
C GLU A 302 6.01 -14.23 -14.53
N CYS A 303 6.69 -14.68 -13.46
CA CYS A 303 6.66 -16.06 -12.95
C CYS A 303 7.11 -16.16 -11.47
N SER A 304 6.18 -16.22 -10.50
CA SER A 304 6.38 -16.97 -9.22
C SER A 304 5.08 -17.04 -8.38
N PRO A 305 4.63 -18.23 -7.92
CA PRO A 305 3.49 -18.39 -7.01
C PRO A 305 3.94 -18.72 -5.56
N LEU A 306 4.79 -17.89 -4.95
CA LEU A 306 5.38 -18.17 -3.62
C LEU A 306 5.53 -16.93 -2.72
N LEU A 307 4.49 -16.64 -1.92
CA LEU A 307 4.50 -15.61 -0.88
C LEU A 307 5.25 -16.05 0.38
N TYR A 308 6.00 -15.13 1.01
CA TYR A 308 6.70 -15.33 2.28
C TYR A 308 6.49 -14.12 3.22
N HIS A 309 5.81 -14.30 4.35
CA HIS A 309 5.53 -13.19 5.28
C HIS A 309 5.44 -13.55 6.77
N PHE A 310 5.80 -14.78 7.18
CA PHE A 310 5.17 -15.42 8.35
C PHE A 310 6.13 -16.09 9.35
N GLU A 311 7.02 -15.33 9.98
CA GLU A 311 7.72 -15.81 11.18
C GLU A 311 6.71 -16.12 12.31
N ASN A 312 6.85 -17.29 12.97
CA ASN A 312 6.04 -17.74 14.11
C ASN A 312 4.52 -17.92 13.90
N LEU A 313 4.02 -18.06 12.66
CA LEU A 313 2.64 -18.52 12.42
C LEU A 313 2.58 -20.03 12.15
N ALA A 314 1.60 -20.70 12.73
CA ALA A 314 1.43 -22.15 12.55
C ALA A 314 0.85 -22.47 11.16
N ASN A 315 1.46 -23.44 10.48
CA ASN A 315 1.15 -23.90 9.10
C ASN A 315 1.55 -22.94 7.97
N GLU A 316 2.24 -21.84 8.26
CA GLU A 316 2.78 -20.94 7.23
C GLU A 316 4.22 -21.31 6.83
N LEU A 317 4.62 -20.94 5.61
CA LEU A 317 6.00 -21.12 5.15
C LEU A 317 6.86 -19.91 5.53
N SER A 318 7.96 -20.18 6.24
CA SER A 318 9.00 -19.21 6.58
C SER A 318 10.38 -19.76 6.25
N ILE A 319 11.30 -18.87 5.88
CA ILE A 319 12.72 -19.17 5.64
C ILE A 319 13.52 -18.04 6.28
N GLU A 320 13.90 -18.20 7.55
CA GLU A 320 14.72 -17.21 8.24
C GLU A 320 16.17 -17.27 7.73
N LEU A 321 16.61 -16.21 7.05
CA LEU A 321 17.99 -16.04 6.58
C LEU A 321 18.73 -15.01 7.43
N SER A 322 20.01 -15.23 7.71
CA SER A 322 20.86 -14.18 8.28
C SER A 322 21.16 -13.08 7.25
N TYR A 323 21.64 -11.91 7.70
CA TYR A 323 22.09 -10.89 6.74
C TYR A 323 23.27 -11.39 5.88
N GLU A 324 24.15 -12.24 6.43
CA GLU A 324 25.22 -12.89 5.67
C GLU A 324 24.66 -13.78 4.56
N ASP A 325 23.63 -14.58 4.85
CA ASP A 325 22.96 -15.43 3.85
C ASP A 325 22.25 -14.59 2.77
N ILE A 326 21.53 -13.54 3.16
CA ILE A 326 20.87 -12.61 2.23
C ILE A 326 21.90 -11.97 1.30
N LYS A 327 23.03 -11.50 1.84
CA LYS A 327 24.15 -10.94 1.09
C LYS A 327 24.78 -11.98 0.14
N ASN A 328 24.96 -13.21 0.60
CA ASN A 328 25.47 -14.31 -0.21
C ASN A 328 24.51 -14.68 -1.35
N VAL A 329 23.19 -14.62 -1.14
CA VAL A 329 22.19 -14.82 -2.20
C VAL A 329 22.23 -13.69 -3.22
N ILE A 330 22.25 -12.42 -2.77
CA ILE A 330 22.38 -11.23 -3.62
C ILE A 330 23.59 -11.32 -4.56
N LEU A 331 24.76 -11.69 -4.00
CA LEU A 331 26.00 -11.84 -4.77
C LEU A 331 25.96 -13.01 -5.76
N GLN A 332 25.38 -14.16 -5.37
CA GLN A 332 25.21 -15.32 -6.26
C GLN A 332 24.20 -15.05 -7.39
N TYR A 333 23.21 -14.17 -7.16
CA TYR A 333 22.27 -13.70 -8.19
C TYR A 333 22.92 -12.70 -9.18
N GLY A 334 24.18 -12.30 -8.93
CA GLY A 334 24.98 -11.45 -9.82
C GLY A 334 24.85 -9.93 -9.57
N PHE A 335 24.21 -9.51 -8.48
CA PHE A 335 24.18 -8.08 -8.12
C PHE A 335 25.54 -7.59 -7.61
N HIS A 336 25.85 -6.32 -7.86
CA HIS A 336 27.02 -5.64 -7.33
C HIS A 336 26.63 -4.73 -6.15
N ILE A 337 27.26 -4.91 -5.00
CA ILE A 337 27.04 -4.06 -3.82
C ILE A 337 27.85 -2.76 -4.00
N GLU A 338 27.17 -1.61 -3.97
CA GLU A 338 27.78 -0.28 -4.11
C GLU A 338 27.85 0.49 -2.78
N VAL A 339 26.93 0.18 -1.87
CA VAL A 339 26.87 0.75 -0.52
C VAL A 339 26.46 -0.36 0.42
N GLU A 340 27.09 -0.38 1.59
CA GLU A 340 26.74 -1.24 2.72
C GLU A 340 27.04 -0.47 4.01
N LYS A 341 26.06 -0.41 4.92
CA LYS A 341 26.14 0.26 6.23
C LYS A 341 25.33 -0.55 7.23
N GLU A 342 26.00 -1.25 8.13
CA GLU A 342 25.40 -1.94 9.27
C GLU A 342 25.11 -0.97 10.43
N SER A 343 24.33 -1.43 11.43
CA SER A 343 23.96 -0.68 12.64
C SER A 343 23.39 0.73 12.41
N VAL A 344 22.60 0.90 11.34
CA VAL A 344 21.77 2.10 11.12
C VAL A 344 20.64 2.08 12.13
N LEU A 345 20.88 2.71 13.29
CA LEU A 345 19.95 2.71 14.41
C LEU A 345 18.65 3.46 14.08
N SER A 346 17.52 2.79 14.24
CA SER A 346 16.19 3.39 14.06
C SER A 346 15.15 2.82 15.04
N THR A 347 13.95 3.37 15.01
CA THR A 347 12.76 2.86 15.70
C THR A 347 11.65 2.50 14.71
N TYR A 348 10.58 1.88 15.22
CA TYR A 348 9.37 1.63 14.44
C TYR A 348 8.12 1.88 15.29
N THR A 349 7.31 2.87 14.93
CA THR A 349 6.08 3.30 15.63
C THR A 349 6.27 3.62 17.13
N VAL A 350 7.42 4.22 17.48
CA VAL A 350 7.83 4.37 18.89
C VAL A 350 6.91 5.32 19.70
N ASN A 351 6.53 4.88 20.90
CA ASN A 351 5.92 5.76 21.89
C ASN A 351 7.02 6.48 22.69
N GLU A 352 7.37 7.71 22.30
CA GLU A 352 8.51 8.42 22.87
C GLU A 352 8.44 8.62 24.41
N LEU A 353 7.24 8.73 24.98
CA LEU A 353 7.06 8.89 26.42
C LEU A 353 7.11 7.57 27.20
N SER A 354 7.07 6.42 26.53
CA SER A 354 7.12 5.08 27.16
C SER A 354 8.38 4.86 28.00
N MET A 355 8.26 4.04 29.03
CA MET A 355 9.38 3.53 29.84
C MET A 355 10.09 2.35 29.16
N MET A 356 9.47 1.75 28.14
CA MET A 356 10.02 0.65 27.34
C MET A 356 9.89 1.01 25.86
N LYS A 357 11.00 0.90 25.12
CA LYS A 357 11.09 1.17 23.68
C LYS A 357 11.82 0.01 23.00
N TYR A 358 11.58 -0.15 21.72
CA TYR A 358 12.35 -1.03 20.84
C TYR A 358 13.15 -0.17 19.88
N TYR A 359 14.39 -0.59 19.62
CA TYR A 359 15.30 -0.01 18.65
C TYR A 359 15.78 -1.13 17.74
N TYR A 360 16.07 -0.79 16.48
CA TYR A 360 16.51 -1.72 15.46
C TYR A 360 17.85 -1.24 14.91
N GLU A 361 18.84 -2.11 14.89
CA GLU A 361 20.10 -1.89 14.19
C GLU A 361 19.92 -2.39 12.75
N CYS A 362 19.42 -1.52 11.88
CA CYS A 362 19.13 -1.86 10.49
C CYS A 362 20.41 -1.92 9.66
N VAL A 363 20.40 -2.71 8.59
CA VAL A 363 21.42 -2.63 7.53
C VAL A 363 20.84 -1.86 6.35
N LEU A 364 21.57 -0.85 5.87
CA LEU A 364 21.29 -0.17 4.60
C LEU A 364 22.30 -0.63 3.55
N PHE A 365 21.81 -1.18 2.45
CA PHE A 365 22.63 -1.50 1.28
C PHE A 365 22.04 -0.93 -0.01
N VAL A 366 22.91 -0.69 -1.00
CA VAL A 366 22.54 -0.34 -2.37
C VAL A 366 23.20 -1.37 -3.29
N VAL A 367 22.39 -2.00 -4.14
CA VAL A 367 22.82 -3.03 -5.07
C VAL A 367 22.42 -2.69 -6.50
N ARG A 368 23.36 -2.84 -7.44
CA ARG A 368 23.14 -2.62 -8.88
C ARG A 368 23.07 -3.96 -9.60
N LYS A 369 22.02 -4.15 -10.40
CA LYS A 369 21.95 -5.22 -11.41
C LYS A 369 22.93 -4.85 -12.54
N PRO A 370 23.76 -5.78 -13.06
CA PRO A 370 24.55 -5.55 -14.27
C PRO A 370 23.70 -5.07 -15.46
N GLU A 371 24.33 -4.32 -16.36
CA GLU A 371 23.72 -3.76 -17.59
C GLU A 371 23.30 -4.85 -18.59
#